data_AF-A0A1K1N5U7-F1
#
_entry.id   AF-A0A1K1N5U7-F1
#
_cell.length_a   1.000
_cell.length_b   1.000
_cell.length_c   1.000
_cell.angle_alpha   90.00
_cell.angle_beta   90.00
_cell.angle_gamma   90.00
#
_symmetry.space_group_name_H-M   'P 1'
#
loop_
_entity.id
_entity.type
_entity.pdbx_description
1 polymer ?
#
loop_
_entity_poly.entity_id
_entity_poly.type
_entity_poly.pdbx_seq_one_letter_code
_entity_poly.pdbx_strand_id
1 'polypeptide(L)'
;MKKLLFSIVSLCLVMVAKAQNELVVATLQHEDAVSVFTGVGALGSAHEAAADGDIITLSAGVFNATTITKSVAIYGAGFEENSETNTAVTKINGQLYLGAEGGETLTGVHLEGIYFNTHVNKNVALENFEMRACYVNGNLTIGANTNTIIKNCVITGAIAGASLVANNCLIENCWVGNDINSFAANSSVNINHCIVGGYVGPYLCQNSIFPYYWVGAYYDRAVFANTEGATVYNCIFRSFEYNNKDKNTFINCYAVDFRDIFTDAANANYSETRTFEIKNPETWIGTDETEIGIRPGWSKVPGIPVVNSLQLNVEGKTLNVTYDAKVR
;
A
#
# COMPACT_ATOMS: atom_id res chain seq x y z
N MET A 1 23.67 2.88 -13.29
CA MET A 1 23.48 3.07 -14.75
C MET A 1 22.90 1.83 -15.44
N LYS A 2 23.52 0.64 -15.33
CA LYS A 2 22.98 -0.60 -15.95
C LYS A 2 21.58 -0.99 -15.42
N LYS A 3 21.40 -1.06 -14.09
CA LYS A 3 20.10 -1.37 -13.47
C LYS A 3 18.99 -0.41 -13.93
N LEU A 4 19.27 0.90 -13.99
CA LEU A 4 18.35 1.91 -14.50
C LEU A 4 17.99 1.69 -15.97
N LEU A 5 18.97 1.36 -16.82
CA LEU A 5 18.74 1.09 -18.24
C LEU A 5 17.81 -0.12 -18.44
N PHE A 6 18.00 -1.18 -17.66
CA PHE A 6 17.16 -2.39 -17.74
C PHE A 6 15.76 -2.17 -17.17
N SER A 7 15.62 -1.40 -16.09
CA SER A 7 14.31 -0.98 -15.60
C SER A 7 13.56 -0.16 -16.66
N ILE A 8 14.25 0.72 -17.40
CA ILE A 8 13.66 1.47 -18.51
C ILE A 8 13.26 0.53 -19.66
N VAL A 9 14.09 -0.44 -20.03
CA VAL A 9 13.76 -1.41 -21.09
C VAL A 9 12.54 -2.25 -20.73
N SER A 10 12.49 -2.78 -19.51
CA SER A 10 11.32 -3.47 -18.97
C SER A 10 10.05 -2.62 -19.10
N LEU A 11 10.16 -1.35 -18.75
CA LEU A 11 9.03 -0.43 -18.82
C LEU A 11 8.59 -0.09 -20.25
N CYS A 12 9.55 0.06 -21.17
CA CYS A 12 9.26 0.23 -22.59
C CYS A 12 8.50 -0.99 -23.15
N LEU A 13 8.91 -2.21 -22.79
CA LEU A 13 8.25 -3.45 -23.23
C LEU A 13 6.80 -3.53 -22.73
N VAL A 14 6.56 -3.13 -21.48
CA VAL A 14 5.24 -3.05 -20.86
C VAL A 14 4.30 -2.08 -21.59
N MET A 15 4.83 -0.99 -22.16
CA MET A 15 4.03 -0.02 -22.91
C MET A 15 3.67 -0.46 -24.33
N VAL A 16 4.58 -1.14 -25.04
CA VAL A 16 4.35 -1.58 -26.43
C VAL A 16 3.20 -2.59 -26.51
N ALA A 17 2.99 -3.37 -25.45
CA ALA A 17 1.88 -4.31 -25.35
C ALA A 17 0.49 -3.66 -25.49
N LYS A 18 0.36 -2.34 -25.24
CA LYS A 18 -0.90 -1.61 -25.43
C LYS A 18 -1.40 -1.58 -26.88
N ALA A 19 -0.55 -1.85 -27.87
CA ALA A 19 -0.91 -1.77 -29.29
C ALA A 19 -1.52 -3.07 -29.87
N GLN A 20 -1.47 -4.18 -29.13
CA GLN A 20 -2.13 -5.44 -29.52
C GLN A 20 -3.19 -5.76 -28.46
N ASN A 21 -4.47 -5.66 -28.85
CA ASN A 21 -5.61 -5.88 -27.96
C ASN A 21 -5.42 -7.11 -27.04
N GLU A 22 -5.67 -6.91 -25.74
CA GLU A 22 -5.87 -7.92 -24.68
C GLU A 22 -4.65 -8.59 -24.00
N LEU A 23 -3.41 -8.35 -24.42
CA LEU A 23 -2.26 -9.03 -23.79
C LEU A 23 -1.62 -8.20 -22.67
N VAL A 24 -1.94 -8.53 -21.41
CA VAL A 24 -1.17 -8.04 -20.24
C VAL A 24 0.22 -8.67 -20.21
N VAL A 25 1.21 -7.94 -19.70
CA VAL A 25 2.62 -8.35 -19.72
C VAL A 25 3.24 -8.25 -18.32
N ALA A 26 3.99 -9.27 -17.95
CA ALA A 26 4.93 -9.22 -16.83
C ALA A 26 6.35 -9.35 -17.38
N THR A 27 7.26 -8.49 -16.94
CA THR A 27 8.69 -8.66 -17.22
C THR A 27 9.40 -9.08 -15.95
N LEU A 28 10.30 -10.05 -16.07
CA LEU A 28 11.22 -10.45 -15.01
C LEU A 28 12.60 -9.89 -15.33
N GLN A 29 13.13 -9.05 -14.46
CA GLN A 29 14.52 -8.62 -14.49
C GLN A 29 15.32 -9.50 -13.53
N HIS A 30 16.23 -10.29 -14.10
CA HIS A 30 17.20 -11.11 -13.38
C HIS A 30 18.61 -10.68 -13.81
N GLU A 31 19.36 -10.07 -12.90
CA GLU A 31 20.68 -9.49 -13.18
C GLU A 31 20.67 -8.55 -14.41
N ASP A 32 21.36 -8.93 -15.49
CA ASP A 32 21.48 -8.20 -16.76
C ASP A 32 20.52 -8.74 -17.85
N ALA A 33 19.55 -9.60 -17.50
CA ALA A 33 18.57 -10.19 -18.40
C ALA A 33 17.14 -9.74 -18.08
N VAL A 34 16.33 -9.56 -19.14
CA VAL A 34 14.89 -9.28 -19.03
C VAL A 34 14.13 -10.36 -19.80
N SER A 35 13.26 -11.08 -19.10
CA SER A 35 12.33 -12.05 -19.69
C SER A 35 10.92 -11.46 -19.74
N VAL A 36 10.14 -11.82 -20.75
CA VAL A 36 8.78 -11.30 -20.96
C VAL A 36 7.78 -12.44 -20.91
N PHE A 37 6.76 -12.28 -20.08
CA PHE A 37 5.64 -13.21 -19.91
C PHE A 37 4.36 -12.48 -20.28
N THR A 38 3.41 -13.19 -20.89
CA THR A 38 2.20 -12.56 -21.43
C THR A 38 0.92 -13.30 -21.01
N GLY A 39 -0.19 -12.56 -20.99
CA GLY A 39 -1.51 -13.08 -20.61
C GLY A 39 -1.77 -13.01 -19.10
N VAL A 40 -3.01 -13.31 -18.70
CA VAL A 40 -3.48 -13.13 -17.31
C VAL A 40 -2.69 -13.94 -16.28
N GLY A 41 -2.03 -15.03 -16.67
CA GLY A 41 -1.16 -15.84 -15.80
C GLY A 41 0.29 -15.35 -15.70
N ALA A 42 0.66 -14.26 -16.38
CA ALA A 42 2.05 -13.83 -16.53
C ALA A 42 2.76 -13.52 -15.20
N LEU A 43 2.05 -13.03 -14.18
CA LEU A 43 2.60 -12.84 -12.83
C LEU A 43 3.09 -14.18 -12.24
N GLY A 44 2.29 -15.23 -12.35
CA GLY A 44 2.65 -16.57 -11.89
C GLY A 44 3.87 -17.11 -12.63
N SER A 45 3.88 -17.03 -13.96
CA SER A 45 5.02 -17.49 -14.77
C SER A 45 6.32 -16.71 -14.50
N ALA A 46 6.22 -15.39 -14.34
CA ALA A 46 7.37 -14.55 -13.98
C ALA A 46 7.90 -14.90 -12.59
N HIS A 47 7.00 -15.12 -11.62
CA HIS A 47 7.36 -15.53 -10.27
C HIS A 47 7.98 -16.93 -10.22
N GLU A 48 7.46 -17.88 -10.99
CA GLU A 48 8.02 -19.24 -11.12
C GLU A 48 9.45 -19.20 -11.65
N ALA A 49 9.73 -18.35 -12.65
CA ALA A 49 11.05 -18.18 -13.24
C ALA A 49 12.01 -17.31 -12.39
N ALA A 50 11.51 -16.51 -11.46
CA ALA A 50 12.32 -15.61 -10.64
C ALA A 50 13.26 -16.35 -9.68
N ALA A 51 14.40 -15.72 -9.39
CA ALA A 51 15.24 -16.01 -8.23
C ALA A 51 15.02 -14.96 -7.13
N ASP A 52 15.54 -15.22 -5.92
CA ASP A 52 15.55 -14.23 -4.85
C ASP A 52 16.38 -13.00 -5.26
N GLY A 53 15.84 -11.80 -4.98
CA GLY A 53 16.40 -10.51 -5.36
C GLY A 53 15.91 -9.96 -6.71
N ASP A 54 15.10 -10.73 -7.46
CA ASP A 54 14.61 -10.32 -8.77
C ASP A 54 13.49 -9.28 -8.70
N ILE A 55 13.30 -8.59 -9.83
CA ILE A 55 12.27 -7.57 -10.01
C ILE A 55 11.28 -8.02 -11.07
N ILE A 56 10.00 -8.05 -10.70
CA ILE A 56 8.88 -8.27 -11.61
C ILE A 56 8.18 -6.94 -11.83
N THR A 57 8.04 -6.53 -13.09
CA THR A 57 7.25 -5.34 -13.45
C THR A 57 6.04 -5.77 -14.26
N LEU A 58 4.86 -5.32 -13.84
CA LEU A 58 3.57 -5.65 -14.43
C LEU A 58 3.07 -4.46 -15.24
N SER A 59 2.49 -4.76 -16.40
CA SER A 59 1.73 -3.79 -17.17
C SER A 59 0.46 -3.37 -16.44
N ALA A 60 -0.15 -2.28 -16.92
CA ALA A 60 -1.56 -2.05 -16.66
C ALA A 60 -2.40 -3.24 -17.17
N GLY A 61 -3.51 -3.53 -16.50
CA GLY A 61 -4.41 -4.64 -16.82
C GLY A 61 -4.62 -5.61 -15.67
N VAL A 62 -5.30 -6.72 -15.95
CA VAL A 62 -5.72 -7.71 -14.94
C VAL A 62 -4.85 -8.96 -15.01
N PHE A 63 -4.25 -9.34 -13.89
CA PHE A 63 -3.48 -10.56 -13.69
C PHE A 63 -4.19 -11.48 -12.68
N ASN A 64 -4.03 -12.78 -12.84
CA ASN A 64 -4.44 -13.75 -11.81
C ASN A 64 -3.45 -13.70 -10.65
N ALA A 65 -3.98 -13.79 -9.43
CA ALA A 65 -3.17 -13.94 -8.24
C ALA A 65 -2.33 -15.22 -8.29
N THR A 66 -1.16 -15.16 -7.66
CA THR A 66 -0.28 -16.30 -7.39
C THR A 66 0.24 -16.19 -5.96
N THR A 67 0.70 -17.30 -5.39
CA THR A 67 1.39 -17.28 -4.10
C THR A 67 2.82 -16.78 -4.28
N ILE A 68 3.21 -15.75 -3.55
CA ILE A 68 4.57 -15.21 -3.57
C ILE A 68 5.41 -15.99 -2.57
N THR A 69 6.35 -16.79 -3.05
CA THR A 69 7.20 -17.66 -2.21
C THR A 69 8.70 -17.31 -2.26
N LYS A 70 9.06 -16.21 -2.93
CA LYS A 70 10.46 -15.80 -3.18
C LYS A 70 10.63 -14.34 -2.78
N SER A 71 11.85 -13.96 -2.44
CA SER A 71 12.22 -12.58 -2.14
C SER A 71 12.24 -11.77 -3.43
N VAL A 72 11.13 -11.14 -3.81
CA VAL A 72 11.02 -10.40 -5.07
C VAL A 72 10.39 -9.03 -4.85
N ALA A 73 10.75 -8.07 -5.70
CA ALA A 73 10.05 -6.81 -5.82
C ALA A 73 9.07 -6.86 -6.99
N ILE A 74 7.81 -6.52 -6.75
CA ILE A 74 6.74 -6.54 -7.75
C ILE A 74 6.18 -5.13 -7.88
N TYR A 75 6.32 -4.56 -9.07
CA TYR A 75 5.82 -3.22 -9.40
C TYR A 75 4.68 -3.33 -10.40
N GLY A 76 3.53 -2.75 -10.07
CA GLY A 76 2.45 -2.45 -11.01
C GLY A 76 2.52 -1.02 -11.53
N ALA A 77 1.59 -0.66 -12.40
CA ALA A 77 1.51 0.65 -13.02
C ALA A 77 0.82 1.72 -12.14
N GLY A 78 0.25 1.32 -11.00
CA GLY A 78 -0.58 2.15 -10.12
C GLY A 78 -1.87 1.42 -9.73
N PHE A 79 -2.46 1.83 -8.59
CA PHE A 79 -3.73 1.28 -8.12
C PHE A 79 -4.97 2.10 -8.48
N GLU A 80 -4.78 3.30 -9.04
CA GLU A 80 -5.81 4.14 -9.65
C GLU A 80 -5.43 4.47 -11.09
N GLU A 81 -6.41 4.84 -11.91
CA GLU A 81 -6.14 5.35 -13.25
C GLU A 81 -5.39 6.68 -13.16
N ASN A 82 -4.32 6.82 -13.94
CA ASN A 82 -3.60 8.07 -14.07
C ASN A 82 -4.02 8.74 -15.39
N SER A 83 -4.81 9.80 -15.30
CA SER A 83 -5.28 10.57 -16.46
C SER A 83 -4.18 11.38 -17.14
N GLU A 84 -3.14 11.81 -16.41
CA GLU A 84 -2.02 12.57 -16.97
C GLU A 84 -1.18 11.72 -17.93
N THR A 85 -1.03 10.43 -17.63
CA THR A 85 -0.26 9.49 -18.45
C THR A 85 -1.10 8.46 -19.19
N ASN A 86 -2.43 8.56 -19.10
CA ASN A 86 -3.38 7.59 -19.66
C ASN A 86 -3.01 6.13 -19.27
N THR A 87 -2.62 5.96 -18.00
CA THR A 87 -2.19 4.66 -17.45
C THR A 87 -3.33 4.04 -16.67
N ALA A 88 -3.83 2.92 -17.17
CA ALA A 88 -4.81 2.11 -16.45
C ALA A 88 -4.17 1.37 -15.27
N VAL A 89 -5.01 0.87 -14.38
CA VAL A 89 -4.63 0.17 -13.14
C VAL A 89 -3.96 -1.18 -13.44
N THR A 90 -2.96 -1.55 -12.64
CA THR A 90 -2.54 -2.96 -12.52
C THR A 90 -3.38 -3.64 -11.45
N LYS A 91 -4.23 -4.58 -11.85
CA LYS A 91 -5.14 -5.29 -10.95
C LYS A 91 -4.73 -6.76 -10.81
N ILE A 92 -4.66 -7.24 -9.58
CA ILE A 92 -4.55 -8.67 -9.27
C ILE A 92 -5.93 -9.19 -8.87
N ASN A 93 -6.42 -10.18 -9.60
CA ASN A 93 -7.70 -10.84 -9.35
C ASN A 93 -7.49 -12.19 -8.64
N GLY A 94 -8.23 -12.39 -7.55
CA GLY A 94 -8.03 -13.52 -6.63
C GLY A 94 -7.23 -13.12 -5.38
N GLN A 95 -7.25 -13.99 -4.37
CA GLN A 95 -6.51 -13.79 -3.13
C GLN A 95 -5.02 -14.04 -3.36
N LEU A 96 -4.19 -13.10 -2.94
CA LEU A 96 -2.74 -13.28 -2.94
C LEU A 96 -2.29 -13.81 -1.57
N TYR A 97 -1.39 -14.79 -1.59
CA TYR A 97 -0.78 -15.33 -0.39
C TYR A 97 0.72 -15.05 -0.38
N LEU A 98 1.20 -14.56 0.76
CA LEU A 98 2.62 -14.41 1.07
C LEU A 98 3.11 -15.68 1.76
N GLY A 99 3.95 -16.43 1.06
CA GLY A 99 4.52 -17.72 1.46
C GLY A 99 3.66 -18.93 1.10
N ALA A 100 4.32 -20.07 0.96
CA ALA A 100 3.64 -21.35 0.81
C ALA A 100 3.08 -21.82 2.17
N GLU A 101 1.97 -22.55 2.16
CA GLU A 101 1.44 -23.16 3.38
C GLU A 101 2.47 -24.12 3.99
N GLY A 102 2.70 -24.00 5.31
CA GLY A 102 3.74 -24.77 6.00
C GLY A 102 5.18 -24.38 5.64
N GLY A 103 5.38 -23.30 4.87
CA GLY A 103 6.69 -22.81 4.49
C GLY A 103 7.43 -22.09 5.63
N GLU A 104 8.69 -21.77 5.37
CA GLU A 104 9.53 -20.94 6.25
C GLU A 104 9.18 -19.45 6.14
N THR A 105 9.79 -18.62 6.99
CA THR A 105 9.69 -17.16 6.94
C THR A 105 10.01 -16.63 5.55
N LEU A 106 9.13 -15.81 4.99
CA LEU A 106 9.35 -15.13 3.71
C LEU A 106 9.99 -13.77 3.96
N THR A 107 11.15 -13.53 3.35
CA THR A 107 11.94 -12.31 3.56
C THR A 107 12.04 -11.43 2.32
N GLY A 108 12.04 -10.10 2.49
CA GLY A 108 12.40 -9.13 1.46
C GLY A 108 11.42 -8.98 0.30
N VAL A 109 10.13 -9.25 0.51
CA VAL A 109 9.10 -9.01 -0.52
C VAL A 109 8.73 -7.54 -0.55
N HIS A 110 8.70 -6.96 -1.76
CA HIS A 110 8.23 -5.60 -2.02
C HIS A 110 7.06 -5.62 -3.00
N LEU A 111 5.95 -4.97 -2.65
CA LEU A 111 4.77 -4.83 -3.50
C LEU A 111 4.45 -3.34 -3.68
N GLU A 112 4.40 -2.87 -4.92
CA GLU A 112 4.15 -1.45 -5.17
C GLU A 112 3.32 -1.16 -6.41
N GLY A 113 2.36 -0.22 -6.31
CA GLY A 113 1.58 0.24 -7.46
C GLY A 113 0.53 -0.78 -7.94
N ILE A 114 -0.07 -1.55 -7.02
CA ILE A 114 -0.97 -2.66 -7.37
C ILE A 114 -2.34 -2.50 -6.70
N TYR A 115 -3.40 -2.75 -7.47
CA TYR A 115 -4.75 -2.94 -6.96
C TYR A 115 -5.02 -4.44 -6.74
N PHE A 116 -5.20 -4.85 -5.49
CA PHE A 116 -5.66 -6.18 -5.12
C PHE A 116 -7.19 -6.19 -5.03
N ASN A 117 -7.84 -6.99 -5.88
CA ASN A 117 -9.30 -7.06 -5.98
C ASN A 117 -9.98 -7.69 -4.76
N THR A 118 -9.20 -8.27 -3.85
CA THR A 118 -9.66 -8.87 -2.60
C THR A 118 -8.51 -8.87 -1.58
N HIS A 119 -8.61 -9.71 -0.56
CA HIS A 119 -7.66 -9.87 0.54
C HIS A 119 -6.23 -10.17 0.06
N VAL A 120 -5.26 -9.62 0.79
CA VAL A 120 -3.87 -10.07 0.79
C VAL A 120 -3.63 -10.79 2.12
N ASN A 121 -3.25 -12.06 2.03
CA ASN A 121 -3.05 -12.92 3.17
C ASN A 121 -1.60 -13.39 3.27
N LYS A 122 -1.25 -13.89 4.44
CA LYS A 122 0.04 -14.53 4.72
C LYS A 122 -0.19 -15.99 5.12
N ASN A 123 0.66 -16.88 4.65
CA ASN A 123 0.75 -18.26 5.14
C ASN A 123 1.89 -18.44 6.15
N VAL A 124 2.94 -17.62 6.03
CA VAL A 124 4.17 -17.73 6.84
C VAL A 124 4.47 -16.42 7.55
N ALA A 125 5.47 -16.41 8.44
CA ALA A 125 5.99 -15.17 9.01
C ALA A 125 6.66 -14.30 7.94
N LEU A 126 6.60 -12.99 8.09
CA LEU A 126 7.18 -12.03 7.14
C LEU A 126 8.38 -11.31 7.75
N GLU A 127 9.45 -11.14 6.98
CA GLU A 127 10.59 -10.31 7.38
C GLU A 127 10.95 -9.32 6.27
N ASN A 128 11.21 -8.05 6.62
CA ASN A 128 11.57 -7.01 5.65
C ASN A 128 10.51 -6.89 4.52
N PHE A 129 9.23 -7.00 4.87
CA PHE A 129 8.10 -6.89 3.94
C PHE A 129 7.73 -5.43 3.73
N GLU A 130 7.57 -5.03 2.48
CA GLU A 130 7.20 -3.68 2.10
C GLU A 130 6.00 -3.67 1.14
N MET A 131 4.98 -2.88 1.46
CA MET A 131 3.85 -2.60 0.59
C MET A 131 3.70 -1.08 0.44
N ARG A 132 3.82 -0.58 -0.78
CA ARG A 132 3.71 0.86 -1.09
C ARG A 132 2.69 1.14 -2.16
N ALA A 133 1.99 2.28 -2.05
CA ALA A 133 1.10 2.73 -3.14
C ALA A 133 0.25 1.58 -3.67
N CYS A 134 -0.45 0.86 -2.79
CA CYS A 134 -1.29 -0.28 -3.15
C CYS A 134 -2.72 -0.05 -2.66
N TYR A 135 -3.67 -0.67 -3.36
CA TYR A 135 -5.06 -0.74 -2.94
C TYR A 135 -5.42 -2.18 -2.59
N VAL A 136 -6.00 -2.43 -1.43
CA VAL A 136 -6.52 -3.75 -1.03
C VAL A 136 -8.03 -3.64 -0.84
N ASN A 137 -8.79 -4.25 -1.76
CA ASN A 137 -10.25 -4.37 -1.66
C ASN A 137 -10.67 -5.47 -0.67
N GLY A 138 -10.14 -5.40 0.55
CA GLY A 138 -10.41 -6.32 1.63
C GLY A 138 -9.43 -6.12 2.77
N ASN A 139 -9.21 -7.18 3.52
CA ASN A 139 -8.24 -7.20 4.63
C ASN A 139 -6.81 -7.44 4.11
N LEU A 140 -5.86 -6.83 4.81
CA LEU A 140 -4.43 -7.12 4.74
C LEU A 140 -4.01 -7.88 6.02
N THR A 141 -3.78 -9.18 5.90
CA THR A 141 -3.36 -10.02 7.03
C THR A 141 -1.85 -10.24 6.97
N ILE A 142 -1.10 -9.57 7.85
CA ILE A 142 0.37 -9.65 7.89
C ILE A 142 0.90 -10.57 9.02
N GLY A 143 0.08 -10.90 10.01
CA GLY A 143 0.44 -11.92 11.01
C GLY A 143 1.72 -11.59 11.78
N ALA A 144 2.51 -12.65 12.08
CA ALA A 144 3.85 -12.52 12.64
C ALA A 144 4.76 -11.83 11.61
N ASN A 145 5.37 -10.72 11.99
CA ASN A 145 6.23 -9.98 11.08
C ASN A 145 7.37 -9.23 11.80
N THR A 146 8.46 -9.00 11.08
CA THR A 146 9.59 -8.18 11.53
C THR A 146 9.99 -7.19 10.42
N ASN A 147 10.24 -5.93 10.77
CA ASN A 147 10.65 -4.87 9.84
C ASN A 147 9.66 -4.71 8.67
N THR A 148 8.39 -4.54 8.97
CA THR A 148 7.34 -4.37 7.95
C THR A 148 7.03 -2.90 7.72
N ILE A 149 6.92 -2.49 6.46
CA ILE A 149 6.50 -1.15 6.07
C ILE A 149 5.26 -1.25 5.18
N ILE A 150 4.16 -0.61 5.61
CA ILE A 150 2.97 -0.41 4.81
C ILE A 150 2.80 1.09 4.65
N LYS A 151 2.96 1.60 3.41
CA LYS A 151 3.03 3.03 3.17
C LYS A 151 2.22 3.48 1.97
N ASN A 152 1.57 4.63 2.05
CA ASN A 152 0.80 5.19 0.94
C ASN A 152 -0.29 4.23 0.40
N CYS A 153 -0.89 3.39 1.26
CA CYS A 153 -1.84 2.37 0.83
C CYS A 153 -3.29 2.76 1.15
N VAL A 154 -4.22 2.14 0.42
CA VAL A 154 -5.65 2.13 0.71
C VAL A 154 -6.06 0.71 1.05
N ILE A 155 -6.49 0.47 2.28
CA ILE A 155 -6.97 -0.85 2.74
C ILE A 155 -8.43 -0.70 3.11
N THR A 156 -9.35 -1.26 2.34
CA THR A 156 -10.81 -1.10 2.60
C THR A 156 -11.29 -1.88 3.81
N GLY A 157 -10.64 -3.00 4.11
CA GLY A 157 -10.86 -3.79 5.31
C GLY A 157 -9.92 -3.41 6.43
N ALA A 158 -9.52 -4.42 7.20
CA ALA A 158 -8.62 -4.28 8.34
C ALA A 158 -7.16 -4.62 7.98
N ILE A 159 -6.21 -4.07 8.74
CA ILE A 159 -4.85 -4.58 8.85
C ILE A 159 -4.77 -5.45 10.11
N ALA A 160 -4.54 -6.74 9.95
CA ALA A 160 -4.66 -7.73 11.03
C ALA A 160 -3.35 -8.47 11.34
N GLY A 161 -3.01 -8.51 12.63
CA GLY A 161 -1.88 -9.28 13.17
C GLY A 161 -2.15 -10.76 13.45
N ALA A 162 -3.39 -11.24 13.30
CA ALA A 162 -3.79 -12.64 13.54
C ALA A 162 -3.34 -13.23 14.90
N SER A 163 -3.36 -12.40 15.94
CA SER A 163 -2.88 -12.67 17.30
C SER A 163 -1.39 -13.04 17.41
N LEU A 164 -0.59 -12.64 16.43
CA LEU A 164 0.85 -12.90 16.37
C LEU A 164 1.66 -11.63 16.63
N VAL A 165 2.94 -11.81 16.96
CA VAL A 165 3.87 -10.72 17.31
C VAL A 165 4.33 -10.00 16.05
N ALA A 166 4.18 -8.68 16.02
CA ALA A 166 4.82 -7.80 15.05
C ALA A 166 5.99 -7.06 15.70
N ASN A 167 7.16 -7.04 15.06
CA ASN A 167 8.33 -6.31 15.52
C ASN A 167 8.71 -5.25 14.50
N ASN A 168 8.78 -3.98 14.90
CA ASN A 168 9.15 -2.89 14.00
C ASN A 168 8.22 -2.83 12.76
N CYS A 169 6.91 -2.79 13.00
CA CYS A 169 5.90 -2.62 11.96
C CYS A 169 5.48 -1.15 11.87
N LEU A 170 5.71 -0.54 10.71
CA LEU A 170 5.32 0.83 10.39
C LEU A 170 4.13 0.82 9.42
N ILE A 171 3.06 1.49 9.79
CA ILE A 171 1.91 1.79 8.94
C ILE A 171 1.88 3.30 8.80
N GLU A 172 2.25 3.81 7.62
CA GLU A 172 2.45 5.25 7.40
C GLU A 172 1.63 5.76 6.22
N ASN A 173 0.99 6.92 6.36
CA ASN A 173 0.35 7.60 5.23
C ASN A 173 -0.69 6.74 4.52
N CYS A 174 -1.45 5.96 5.28
CA CYS A 174 -2.45 5.01 4.76
C CYS A 174 -3.87 5.43 5.11
N TRP A 175 -4.80 5.07 4.24
CA TRP A 175 -6.21 5.04 4.57
C TRP A 175 -6.62 3.60 4.86
N VAL A 176 -7.19 3.34 6.03
CA VAL A 176 -7.69 2.03 6.46
C VAL A 176 -9.17 2.15 6.82
N GLY A 177 -10.03 1.47 6.07
CA GLY A 177 -11.48 1.59 6.20
C GLY A 177 -12.04 0.95 7.47
N ASN A 178 -11.31 -0.02 8.04
CA ASN A 178 -11.69 -0.71 9.26
C ASN A 178 -10.53 -0.70 10.28
N ASP A 179 -10.37 -1.81 11.01
CA ASP A 179 -9.46 -1.89 12.15
C ASP A 179 -7.98 -1.98 11.76
N ILE A 180 -7.11 -1.51 12.65
CA ILE A 180 -5.71 -1.95 12.73
C ILE A 180 -5.56 -2.64 14.08
N ASN A 181 -5.61 -3.97 14.09
CA ASN A 181 -5.75 -4.70 15.35
C ASN A 181 -5.20 -6.14 15.31
N SER A 182 -5.51 -6.88 16.38
CA SER A 182 -5.22 -8.31 16.49
C SER A 182 -3.74 -8.64 16.41
N PHE A 183 -2.85 -7.73 16.82
CA PHE A 183 -1.45 -8.07 17.10
C PHE A 183 -1.29 -8.54 18.56
N ALA A 184 -0.33 -9.41 18.83
CA ALA A 184 -0.03 -9.86 20.20
C ALA A 184 0.44 -8.69 21.10
N ALA A 185 0.27 -8.83 22.42
CA ALA A 185 0.49 -7.74 23.39
C ALA A 185 1.91 -7.14 23.42
N ASN A 186 2.92 -7.88 22.99
CA ASN A 186 4.33 -7.46 22.92
C ASN A 186 4.74 -6.96 21.52
N SER A 187 3.79 -6.62 20.67
CA SER A 187 4.08 -6.13 19.33
C SER A 187 4.51 -4.66 19.34
N SER A 188 5.45 -4.30 18.48
CA SER A 188 5.82 -2.91 18.17
C SER A 188 5.24 -2.51 16.82
N VAL A 189 4.05 -1.90 16.88
CA VAL A 189 3.35 -1.32 15.73
C VAL A 189 3.32 0.20 15.90
N ASN A 190 3.71 0.92 14.85
CA ASN A 190 3.65 2.37 14.76
C ASN A 190 2.69 2.77 13.63
N ILE A 191 1.66 3.52 13.98
CA ILE A 191 0.68 4.08 13.04
C ILE A 191 0.95 5.58 12.96
N ASN A 192 1.36 6.06 11.78
CA ASN A 192 1.75 7.46 11.59
C ASN A 192 1.08 8.07 10.35
N HIS A 193 0.59 9.30 10.43
CA HIS A 193 -0.05 9.99 9.29
C HIS A 193 -1.18 9.20 8.61
N CYS A 194 -1.96 8.42 9.36
CA CYS A 194 -3.00 7.57 8.80
C CYS A 194 -4.40 8.12 9.04
N ILE A 195 -5.36 7.66 8.23
CA ILE A 195 -6.79 7.74 8.52
C ILE A 195 -7.28 6.32 8.80
N VAL A 196 -7.84 6.07 9.99
CA VAL A 196 -8.28 4.72 10.39
C VAL A 196 -9.74 4.73 10.83
N GLY A 197 -10.59 4.08 10.04
CA GLY A 197 -12.04 4.04 10.19
C GLY A 197 -12.55 3.08 11.27
N GLY A 198 -11.69 2.21 11.81
CA GLY A 198 -12.01 1.16 12.78
C GLY A 198 -11.32 1.28 14.15
N TYR A 199 -11.32 0.17 14.88
CA TYR A 199 -10.60 -0.01 16.14
C TYR A 199 -9.09 -0.06 15.95
N VAL A 200 -8.38 0.41 16.98
CA VAL A 200 -6.92 0.31 17.04
C VAL A 200 -6.49 -0.36 18.34
N GLY A 201 -5.56 -1.32 18.21
CA GLY A 201 -4.95 -1.99 19.36
C GLY A 201 -4.00 -1.08 20.17
N PRO A 202 -3.30 -1.62 21.18
CA PRO A 202 -2.45 -0.85 22.09
C PRO A 202 -1.11 -0.48 21.45
N TYR A 203 -1.16 0.38 20.43
CA TYR A 203 -0.02 0.69 19.59
C TYR A 203 0.45 2.14 19.79
N LEU A 204 1.62 2.44 19.23
CA LEU A 204 2.06 3.83 19.07
C LEU A 204 1.29 4.44 17.90
N CYS A 205 0.54 5.50 18.17
CA CYS A 205 -0.24 6.22 17.18
C CYS A 205 0.17 7.69 17.16
N GLN A 206 0.54 8.21 15.99
CA GLN A 206 1.03 9.57 15.84
C GLN A 206 0.43 10.23 14.60
N ASN A 207 0.19 11.54 14.67
CA ASN A 207 -0.16 12.38 13.53
C ASN A 207 -1.32 11.82 12.70
N SER A 208 -2.26 11.10 13.31
CA SER A 208 -3.29 10.32 12.61
C SER A 208 -4.69 10.82 12.93
N ILE A 209 -5.63 10.53 12.02
CA ILE A 209 -7.03 10.88 12.17
C ILE A 209 -7.83 9.58 12.35
N PHE A 210 -8.62 9.54 13.39
CA PHE A 210 -9.49 8.42 13.74
C PHE A 210 -10.94 8.88 13.66
N PRO A 211 -11.52 8.91 12.45
CA PRO A 211 -12.84 9.45 12.20
C PRO A 211 -13.99 8.54 12.64
N TYR A 212 -13.68 7.33 13.16
CA TYR A 212 -14.58 6.18 13.36
C TYR A 212 -16.07 6.50 13.27
N TYR A 213 -16.67 5.94 12.22
CA TYR A 213 -18.09 5.99 11.91
C TYR A 213 -18.48 4.62 11.35
N TRP A 214 -19.05 3.74 12.18
CA TRP A 214 -19.69 2.54 11.65
C TRP A 214 -21.20 2.74 11.52
N VAL A 215 -21.71 2.49 10.32
CA VAL A 215 -23.13 2.59 9.99
C VAL A 215 -23.80 1.26 10.31
N GLY A 216 -24.32 1.18 11.53
CA GLY A 216 -25.20 0.11 11.99
C GLY A 216 -25.64 0.42 13.42
N ALA A 217 -26.80 -0.08 13.84
CA ALA A 217 -27.61 0.42 14.96
C ALA A 217 -27.01 0.37 16.39
N TYR A 218 -25.68 0.34 16.55
CA TYR A 218 -24.98 0.26 17.83
C TYR A 218 -23.81 1.26 17.93
N TYR A 219 -24.15 2.47 18.39
CA TYR A 219 -23.40 3.48 19.15
C TYR A 219 -22.01 3.96 18.69
N ASP A 220 -21.71 5.21 19.06
CA ASP A 220 -20.38 5.84 19.03
C ASP A 220 -19.35 5.00 19.81
N ARG A 221 -18.79 3.98 19.16
CA ARG A 221 -17.72 3.18 19.75
C ARG A 221 -16.39 3.89 19.53
N ALA A 222 -15.57 3.96 20.58
CA ALA A 222 -14.27 4.59 20.41
C ALA A 222 -13.21 3.62 19.93
N VAL A 223 -12.22 4.22 19.30
CA VAL A 223 -11.07 3.61 18.63
C VAL A 223 -10.26 2.74 19.59
N PHE A 224 -10.15 3.16 20.86
CA PHE A 224 -9.40 2.47 21.92
C PHE A 224 -10.27 1.89 23.05
N ALA A 225 -11.56 1.62 22.79
CA ALA A 225 -12.54 1.26 23.84
C ALA A 225 -12.24 -0.02 24.62
N ASN A 226 -11.40 -0.92 24.12
CA ASN A 226 -11.00 -2.17 24.80
C ASN A 226 -9.47 -2.33 24.88
N THR A 227 -8.76 -1.21 24.79
CA THR A 227 -7.31 -1.16 24.66
C THR A 227 -6.68 -0.56 25.92
N GLU A 228 -5.54 -1.10 26.36
CA GLU A 228 -4.76 -0.62 27.50
C GLU A 228 -3.27 -0.56 27.12
N GLY A 229 -2.61 0.54 27.43
CA GLY A 229 -1.19 0.77 27.13
C GLY A 229 -0.89 1.42 25.78
N ALA A 230 -1.90 1.88 25.03
CA ALA A 230 -1.66 2.67 23.81
C ALA A 230 -0.99 4.00 24.14
N THR A 231 -0.13 4.47 23.23
CA THR A 231 0.46 5.81 23.31
C THR A 231 0.10 6.59 22.06
N VAL A 232 -0.59 7.71 22.23
CA VAL A 232 -1.23 8.45 21.15
C VAL A 232 -0.78 9.91 21.20
N TYR A 233 -0.19 10.41 20.12
CA TYR A 233 0.33 11.77 20.01
C TYR A 233 -0.27 12.51 18.82
N ASN A 234 -0.65 13.77 19.00
CA ASN A 234 -1.00 14.66 17.89
C ASN A 234 -2.02 14.02 16.93
N CYS A 235 -3.10 13.46 17.47
CA CYS A 235 -4.12 12.78 16.69
C CYS A 235 -5.48 13.48 16.78
N ILE A 236 -6.28 13.37 15.73
CA ILE A 236 -7.66 13.87 15.70
C ILE A 236 -8.62 12.70 15.85
N PHE A 237 -9.62 12.87 16.70
CA PHE A 237 -10.69 11.91 16.95
C PHE A 237 -12.03 12.57 16.68
N ARG A 238 -13.05 11.79 16.30
CA ARG A 238 -14.43 12.28 16.30
C ARG A 238 -14.90 12.65 17.71
N SER A 239 -14.64 11.77 18.68
CA SER A 239 -14.98 11.97 20.09
C SER A 239 -13.99 11.24 20.99
N PHE A 240 -13.84 11.76 22.21
CA PHE A 240 -12.97 11.24 23.24
C PHE A 240 -13.67 10.36 24.28
N GLU A 241 -15.00 10.36 24.29
CA GLU A 241 -15.81 9.89 25.42
C GLU A 241 -15.61 8.40 25.75
N TYR A 242 -15.15 7.58 24.80
CA TYR A 242 -15.07 6.12 25.00
C TYR A 242 -13.67 5.51 24.81
N ASN A 243 -12.61 6.32 24.74
CA ASN A 243 -11.25 5.89 24.39
C ASN A 243 -10.42 5.28 25.55
N ASN A 244 -11.04 4.88 26.68
CA ASN A 244 -10.34 4.42 27.89
C ASN A 244 -9.15 5.32 28.28
N LYS A 245 -9.39 6.63 28.42
CA LYS A 245 -8.33 7.62 28.65
C LYS A 245 -7.44 7.33 29.85
N ASP A 246 -7.97 6.70 30.89
CA ASP A 246 -7.19 6.40 32.10
C ASP A 246 -6.25 5.20 31.91
N LYS A 247 -6.41 4.46 30.80
CA LYS A 247 -5.62 3.27 30.47
C LYS A 247 -4.65 3.48 29.30
N ASN A 248 -4.72 4.63 28.64
CA ASN A 248 -3.93 4.95 27.46
C ASN A 248 -3.38 6.37 27.59
N THR A 249 -2.23 6.63 26.97
CA THR A 249 -1.61 7.96 27.00
C THR A 249 -2.07 8.74 25.78
N PHE A 250 -2.71 9.89 25.99
CA PHE A 250 -3.09 10.83 24.92
C PHE A 250 -2.40 12.18 25.14
N ILE A 251 -1.62 12.62 24.16
CA ILE A 251 -0.87 13.88 24.21
C ILE A 251 -1.21 14.68 22.95
N ASN A 252 -1.57 15.95 23.11
CA ASN A 252 -1.93 16.86 22.01
C ASN A 252 -2.97 16.28 21.04
N CYS A 253 -3.97 15.56 21.57
CA CYS A 253 -5.02 14.98 20.75
C CYS A 253 -6.28 15.87 20.79
N TYR A 254 -7.02 15.90 19.69
CA TYR A 254 -8.18 16.78 19.51
C TYR A 254 -9.46 15.99 19.21
N ALA A 255 -10.59 16.45 19.73
CA ALA A 255 -11.90 15.97 19.33
C ALA A 255 -12.49 16.98 18.35
N VAL A 256 -12.75 16.56 17.12
CA VAL A 256 -13.23 17.40 16.03
C VAL A 256 -14.33 16.64 15.29
N ASP A 257 -15.43 17.31 14.99
CA ASP A 257 -16.46 16.75 14.12
C ASP A 257 -15.84 16.50 12.74
N PHE A 258 -15.97 15.28 12.20
CA PHE A 258 -15.33 14.93 10.93
C PHE A 258 -15.81 15.80 9.76
N ARG A 259 -17.01 16.41 9.86
CA ARG A 259 -17.52 17.37 8.89
C ARG A 259 -16.68 18.65 8.83
N ASP A 260 -15.90 18.91 9.87
CA ASP A 260 -15.05 20.08 10.04
C ASP A 260 -13.55 19.77 9.86
N ILE A 261 -13.17 18.51 9.61
CA ILE A 261 -11.76 18.14 9.41
C ILE A 261 -11.30 18.43 7.98
N PHE A 262 -11.98 17.87 6.97
CA PHE A 262 -11.50 17.87 5.59
C PHE A 262 -12.14 18.98 4.74
N THR A 263 -11.38 19.52 3.79
CA THR A 263 -11.85 20.54 2.82
C THR A 263 -12.73 19.92 1.73
N ASP A 264 -12.45 18.68 1.35
CA ASP A 264 -12.98 18.01 0.17
C ASP A 264 -14.30 17.25 0.40
N ALA A 265 -14.56 16.81 1.62
CA ALA A 265 -15.79 16.10 1.97
C ALA A 265 -16.15 16.19 3.45
N ALA A 266 -17.45 16.13 3.74
CA ALA A 266 -17.98 16.00 5.09
C ALA A 266 -18.01 14.53 5.56
N ASN A 267 -16.95 13.75 5.30
CA ASN A 267 -16.75 12.38 5.75
C ASN A 267 -15.28 11.98 5.56
N ALA A 268 -14.88 10.84 6.13
CA ALA A 268 -13.53 10.31 6.00
C ALA A 268 -13.43 9.07 5.09
N ASN A 269 -14.47 8.78 4.30
CA ASN A 269 -14.47 7.63 3.41
C ASN A 269 -13.54 7.85 2.23
N TYR A 270 -12.79 6.83 1.85
CA TYR A 270 -11.99 6.91 0.65
C TYR A 270 -12.85 6.89 -0.62
N SER A 271 -12.43 7.69 -1.59
CA SER A 271 -12.78 7.60 -3.01
C SER A 271 -11.55 8.06 -3.81
N GLU A 272 -11.49 7.70 -5.08
CA GLU A 272 -10.39 8.07 -5.99
C GLU A 272 -10.23 9.59 -6.11
N THR A 273 -11.28 10.36 -5.82
CA THR A 273 -11.26 11.83 -5.89
C THR A 273 -10.85 12.52 -4.58
N ARG A 274 -10.61 11.77 -3.50
CA ARG A 274 -10.25 12.36 -2.20
C ARG A 274 -8.85 12.96 -2.23
N THR A 275 -8.72 14.16 -1.65
CA THR A 275 -7.43 14.81 -1.34
C THR A 275 -7.05 14.64 0.12
N PHE A 276 -8.04 14.50 1.00
CA PHE A 276 -7.87 14.50 2.46
C PHE A 276 -7.16 15.73 3.04
N GLU A 277 -7.11 16.82 2.29
CA GLU A 277 -6.61 18.10 2.78
C GLU A 277 -7.45 18.58 3.97
N ILE A 278 -6.78 19.04 5.02
CA ILE A 278 -7.43 19.50 6.25
C ILE A 278 -7.78 20.99 6.18
N LYS A 279 -8.92 21.38 6.76
CA LYS A 279 -9.43 22.77 6.72
C LYS A 279 -8.54 23.76 7.46
N ASN A 280 -7.92 23.34 8.56
CA ASN A 280 -7.12 24.21 9.44
C ASN A 280 -5.72 23.60 9.68
N PRO A 281 -4.86 23.54 8.65
CA PRO A 281 -3.59 22.83 8.74
C PRO A 281 -2.63 23.39 9.80
N GLU A 282 -2.63 24.71 9.98
CA GLU A 282 -1.81 25.38 10.99
C GLU A 282 -2.25 25.08 12.44
N THR A 283 -3.48 24.60 12.64
CA THR A 283 -4.00 24.25 13.97
C THR A 283 -3.64 22.82 14.36
N TRP A 284 -3.58 21.92 13.39
CA TRP A 284 -3.44 20.49 13.61
C TRP A 284 -2.08 20.01 13.10
N ILE A 285 -1.05 20.40 13.84
CA ILE A 285 0.35 20.09 13.55
C ILE A 285 0.77 18.83 14.32
N GLY A 286 1.41 17.92 13.60
CA GLY A 286 1.99 16.67 14.06
C GLY A 286 3.27 16.87 14.88
N THR A 287 3.78 15.77 15.41
CA THR A 287 5.07 15.73 16.14
C THR A 287 6.28 16.05 15.26
N ASP A 288 6.11 16.00 13.94
CA ASP A 288 7.14 16.24 12.93
C ASP A 288 7.00 17.61 12.24
N GLU A 289 6.24 18.53 12.85
CA GLU A 289 5.96 19.87 12.32
C GLU A 289 5.15 19.88 11.01
N THR A 290 4.62 18.73 10.57
CA THR A 290 3.74 18.62 9.41
C THR A 290 2.28 18.47 9.81
N GLU A 291 1.36 18.55 8.86
CA GLU A 291 -0.08 18.41 9.09
C GLU A 291 -0.46 17.00 9.60
N ILE A 292 -1.39 16.93 10.57
CA ILE A 292 -1.99 15.67 11.02
C ILE A 292 -2.84 15.05 9.90
N GLY A 293 -2.74 13.73 9.74
CA GLY A 293 -3.45 12.95 8.73
C GLY A 293 -2.55 12.53 7.58
N ILE A 294 -3.17 12.13 6.47
CA ILE A 294 -2.44 11.74 5.25
C ILE A 294 -1.75 12.98 4.69
N ARG A 295 -0.43 12.90 4.51
CA ARG A 295 0.38 14.01 4.01
C ARG A 295 0.18 14.24 2.51
N PRO A 296 0.34 15.48 2.04
CA PRO A 296 0.57 15.77 0.63
C PRO A 296 1.71 14.91 0.07
N GLY A 297 1.55 14.38 -1.15
CA GLY A 297 2.48 13.38 -1.72
C GLY A 297 2.10 11.93 -1.47
N TRP A 298 0.86 11.68 -1.04
CA TRP A 298 0.22 10.36 -1.12
C TRP A 298 0.12 9.91 -2.58
N SER A 299 1.19 9.31 -3.07
CA SER A 299 1.30 8.89 -4.46
C SER A 299 0.50 7.61 -4.69
N LYS A 300 -0.43 7.70 -5.64
CA LYS A 300 -1.23 6.57 -6.14
C LYS A 300 -0.51 5.74 -7.20
N VAL A 301 0.69 6.19 -7.55
CA VAL A 301 1.56 5.63 -8.57
C VAL A 301 2.88 5.20 -7.94
N PRO A 302 3.49 4.13 -8.46
CA PRO A 302 4.76 3.63 -7.93
C PRO A 302 5.89 4.66 -8.12
N GLY A 303 6.88 4.65 -7.22
CA GLY A 303 8.10 5.47 -7.27
C GLY A 303 9.16 4.95 -8.25
N ILE A 304 8.79 4.06 -9.18
CA ILE A 304 9.68 3.65 -10.27
C ILE A 304 9.65 4.66 -11.41
N PRO A 305 10.73 4.75 -12.22
CA PRO A 305 10.71 5.56 -13.42
C PRO A 305 9.51 5.20 -14.29
N VAL A 306 8.86 6.21 -14.87
CA VAL A 306 7.82 6.03 -15.89
C VAL A 306 8.32 6.57 -17.22
N VAL A 307 8.11 5.79 -18.28
CA VAL A 307 8.41 6.19 -19.65
C VAL A 307 7.16 6.87 -20.19
N ASN A 308 7.27 8.17 -20.48
CA ASN A 308 6.14 8.99 -20.94
C ASN A 308 5.92 8.87 -22.45
N SER A 309 7.00 8.59 -23.20
CA SER A 309 6.94 8.39 -24.64
C SER A 309 7.98 7.36 -25.07
N LEU A 310 7.61 6.55 -26.05
CA LEU A 310 8.47 5.56 -26.66
C LEU A 310 8.31 5.64 -28.18
N GLN A 311 9.43 5.85 -28.87
CA GLN A 311 9.53 5.78 -30.31
C GLN A 311 10.47 4.65 -30.68
N LEU A 312 10.00 3.77 -31.56
CA LEU A 312 10.75 2.65 -32.10
C LEU A 312 10.97 2.91 -33.58
N ASN A 313 12.23 3.03 -33.99
CA ASN A 313 12.61 3.17 -35.39
C ASN A 313 13.53 2.01 -35.79
N VAL A 314 13.21 1.33 -36.89
CA VAL A 314 14.01 0.19 -37.38
C VAL A 314 14.82 0.65 -38.57
N GLU A 315 16.14 0.64 -38.42
CA GLU A 315 17.09 0.98 -39.48
C GLU A 315 17.95 -0.25 -39.79
N GLY A 316 17.57 -0.99 -40.83
CA GLY A 316 18.24 -2.24 -41.21
C GLY A 316 18.07 -3.32 -40.13
N LYS A 317 19.17 -3.71 -39.48
CA LYS A 317 19.18 -4.66 -38.35
C LYS A 317 19.22 -3.98 -36.97
N THR A 318 19.14 -2.65 -36.95
CA THR A 318 19.23 -1.85 -35.73
C THR A 318 17.83 -1.40 -35.33
N LEU A 319 17.46 -1.66 -34.08
CA LEU A 319 16.29 -1.06 -33.45
C LEU A 319 16.76 0.17 -32.66
N ASN A 320 16.45 1.36 -33.16
CA ASN A 320 16.65 2.62 -32.46
C ASN A 320 15.46 2.86 -31.54
N VAL A 321 15.73 2.97 -30.24
CA VAL A 321 14.73 3.25 -29.21
C VAL A 321 14.97 4.65 -28.66
N THR A 322 14.02 5.55 -28.88
CA THR A 322 14.00 6.87 -28.25
C THR A 322 12.90 6.90 -27.21
N TYR A 323 13.23 7.30 -25.99
CA TYR A 323 12.28 7.35 -24.90
C TYR A 323 12.46 8.62 -24.06
N ASP A 324 11.36 9.09 -23.47
CA ASP A 324 11.39 10.07 -22.38
C ASP A 324 10.98 9.35 -21.10
N ALA A 325 11.84 9.36 -20.08
CA ALA A 325 11.56 8.75 -18.80
C ALA A 325 11.78 9.74 -17.65
N LYS A 326 10.89 9.73 -16.67
CA LYS A 326 10.99 10.52 -15.44
C LYS A 326 10.83 9.63 -14.22
N VAL A 327 11.60 9.90 -13.19
CA VAL A 327 11.33 9.34 -11.85
C VAL A 327 10.19 10.17 -11.25
N ARG A 328 9.16 9.49 -10.74
CA ARG A 328 8.01 10.12 -10.08
C ARG A 328 8.31 10.35 -8.60
#